data_AF-A0A0B7AWY1-F1
#
_entry.id   AF-A0A0B7AWY1-F1
#
_cell.length_a   1.000
_cell.length_b   1.000
_cell.length_c   1.000
_cell.angle_alpha   90.00
_cell.angle_beta   90.00
_cell.angle_gamma   90.00
#
_symmetry.space_group_name_H-M   'P 1'
#
loop_
_entity.id
_entity.type
_entity.pdbx_description
1 polymer ?
#
loop_
_entity_poly.entity_id
_entity_poly.type
_entity_poly.pdbx_seq_one_letter_code
_entity_poly.pdbx_strand_id
1 'polypeptide(L)'
;CNTTNAQTLFAVHVMKISNVLSCSFSSWYNTFKYVTFKSIIIPLPDELVTYLHTDELVLPEGSLCGLYSKSKNMAMDGDDDDEDIRDDELMKNYEADWSTTCSTKTAQAPAFEEFDETVNTAIATLGGKVFPKLNWSSPKDANWISFDRTLMCTCPSEVYLLLKSSEFIAHDLDQPFIHCGDYNSDDITVSSPVSYDLVLRRWQSLDPST
;
A
#
# COMPACT_ATOMS: atom_id res chain seq x y z
N CYS A 1 -37.18 3.09 -51.30
CA CYS A 1 -35.81 3.35 -50.83
C CYS A 1 -35.78 4.66 -50.08
N ASN A 2 -35.67 4.62 -48.75
CA ASN A 2 -35.17 5.72 -47.92
C ASN A 2 -34.99 5.15 -46.51
N THR A 3 -33.89 4.45 -46.32
CA THR A 3 -33.43 4.03 -45.00
C THR A 3 -32.63 5.20 -44.44
N THR A 4 -33.29 6.09 -43.71
CA THR A 4 -32.60 7.10 -42.88
C THR A 4 -31.85 6.36 -41.79
N ASN A 5 -30.54 6.29 -41.97
CA ASN A 5 -29.58 5.71 -41.06
C ASN A 5 -29.55 6.57 -39.79
N ALA A 6 -30.26 6.14 -38.75
CA ALA A 6 -30.15 6.73 -37.43
C ALA A 6 -28.77 6.33 -36.87
N GLN A 7 -27.77 7.17 -37.13
CA GLN A 7 -26.50 7.09 -36.42
C GLN A 7 -26.75 7.48 -34.97
N THR A 8 -27.01 6.49 -34.13
CA THR A 8 -26.94 6.60 -32.68
C THR A 8 -25.52 7.06 -32.34
N LEU A 9 -25.36 8.35 -32.03
CA LEU A 9 -24.17 8.88 -31.40
C LEU A 9 -24.07 8.27 -30.00
N PHE A 10 -23.43 7.12 -29.88
CA PHE A 10 -22.85 6.72 -28.61
C PHE A 10 -21.70 7.70 -28.35
N ALA A 11 -21.94 8.71 -27.52
CA ALA A 11 -20.87 9.52 -26.97
C ALA A 11 -19.97 8.58 -26.17
N VAL A 12 -18.86 8.14 -26.77
CA VAL A 12 -17.80 7.45 -26.04
C VAL A 12 -17.30 8.43 -25.00
N HIS A 13 -17.60 8.17 -23.73
CA HIS A 13 -17.13 9.03 -22.64
C HIS A 13 -15.64 8.78 -22.48
N VAL A 14 -14.84 9.65 -23.08
CA VAL A 14 -13.39 9.63 -22.92
C VAL A 14 -13.06 10.28 -21.59
N MET A 15 -12.41 9.52 -20.70
CA MET A 15 -11.90 10.04 -19.44
C MET A 15 -10.81 11.08 -19.71
N LYS A 16 -10.82 12.18 -18.97
CA LYS A 16 -9.79 13.22 -19.04
C LYS A 16 -8.94 13.21 -17.78
N ILE A 17 -7.69 13.69 -17.87
CA ILE A 17 -6.80 13.84 -16.71
C ILE A 17 -7.48 14.68 -15.60
N SER A 18 -8.18 15.75 -15.97
CA SER A 18 -8.91 16.60 -15.01
C SER A 18 -10.02 15.85 -14.26
N ASN A 19 -10.63 14.83 -14.88
CA ASN A 19 -11.64 14.00 -14.21
C ASN A 19 -10.99 13.13 -13.14
N VAL A 20 -9.82 12.53 -13.45
CA VAL A 20 -9.05 11.73 -12.48
C VAL A 20 -8.59 12.59 -11.31
N LEU A 21 -8.02 13.76 -11.59
CA LEU A 21 -7.59 14.71 -10.56
C LEU A 21 -8.76 15.14 -9.65
N SER A 22 -9.94 15.40 -10.21
CA SER A 22 -11.15 15.76 -9.45
C SER A 22 -11.62 14.63 -8.52
N CYS A 23 -11.32 13.37 -8.86
CA CYS A 23 -11.62 12.19 -8.06
C CYS A 23 -10.56 11.89 -6.98
N SER A 24 -9.46 12.65 -6.91
CA SER A 24 -8.47 12.50 -5.83
C SER A 24 -9.09 12.81 -4.47
N PHE A 25 -8.67 12.07 -3.43
CA PHE A 25 -9.22 12.19 -2.09
C PHE A 25 -9.13 13.62 -1.54
N SER A 26 -8.00 14.30 -1.73
CA SER A 26 -7.79 15.68 -1.31
C SER A 26 -8.73 16.67 -2.01
N SER A 27 -9.15 16.41 -3.25
CA SER A 27 -10.08 17.27 -3.98
C SER A 27 -11.51 17.23 -3.44
N TRP A 28 -12.02 16.05 -3.07
CA TRP A 28 -13.43 15.91 -2.67
C TRP A 28 -13.65 15.84 -1.15
N TYR A 29 -12.64 15.46 -0.36
CA TYR A 29 -12.83 15.20 1.08
C TYR A 29 -13.35 16.41 1.85
N ASN A 30 -12.82 17.61 1.58
CA ASN A 30 -13.28 18.82 2.27
C ASN A 30 -14.76 19.13 2.00
N THR A 31 -15.24 18.87 0.79
CA THR A 31 -16.63 19.08 0.38
C THR A 31 -17.57 18.08 1.06
N PHE A 32 -17.16 16.81 1.18
CA PHE A 32 -18.00 15.72 1.68
C PHE A 32 -17.64 15.23 3.08
N LYS A 33 -16.87 16.01 3.84
CA LYS A 33 -16.35 15.65 5.18
C LYS A 33 -17.44 15.20 6.15
N TYR A 34 -18.65 15.75 6.04
CA TYR A 34 -19.78 15.44 6.91
C TYR A 34 -20.55 14.18 6.55
N VAL A 35 -20.33 13.62 5.35
CA VAL A 35 -21.03 12.43 4.83
C VAL A 35 -20.09 11.25 4.57
N THR A 36 -18.85 11.34 5.05
CA THR A 36 -17.82 10.30 4.92
C THR A 36 -17.18 10.02 6.28
N PHE A 37 -16.41 8.94 6.41
CA PHE A 37 -15.69 8.71 7.67
C PHE A 37 -14.58 9.74 7.84
N LYS A 38 -14.32 10.10 9.10
CA LYS A 38 -13.22 10.98 9.46
C LYS A 38 -11.91 10.40 8.91
N SER A 39 -11.21 11.22 8.13
CA SER A 39 -9.89 10.93 7.56
C SER A 39 -8.91 12.07 7.83
N ILE A 40 -7.63 11.73 7.81
CA ILE A 40 -6.49 12.65 7.82
C ILE A 40 -5.71 12.41 6.53
N ILE A 41 -5.26 13.50 5.92
CA ILE A 41 -4.49 13.51 4.67
C ILE A 41 -3.08 13.95 5.03
N ILE A 42 -2.08 13.16 4.66
CA ILE A 42 -0.66 13.39 4.93
C ILE A 42 0.08 13.39 3.59
N PRO A 43 0.74 14.46 3.16
CA PRO A 43 1.54 14.45 1.93
C PRO A 43 2.64 13.38 1.97
N LEU A 44 2.82 12.62 0.90
CA LEU A 44 3.94 11.67 0.80
C LEU A 44 5.22 12.42 0.45
N PRO A 45 6.32 12.20 1.21
CA PRO A 45 7.65 12.59 0.78
C PRO A 45 8.05 11.88 -0.52
N ASP A 46 8.76 12.58 -1.41
CA ASP A 46 9.26 12.00 -2.68
C ASP A 46 10.17 10.77 -2.45
N GLU A 47 10.91 10.77 -1.34
CA GLU A 47 11.73 9.64 -0.91
C GLU A 47 10.88 8.40 -0.59
N LEU A 48 9.71 8.60 0.03
CA LEU A 48 8.78 7.53 0.33
C LEU A 48 8.10 7.02 -0.94
N VAL A 49 7.76 7.91 -1.88
CA VAL A 49 7.26 7.51 -3.21
C VAL A 49 8.29 6.65 -3.91
N THR A 50 9.57 7.05 -3.90
CA THR A 50 10.67 6.28 -4.48
C THR A 50 10.80 4.91 -3.81
N TYR A 51 10.71 4.85 -2.48
CA TYR A 51 10.71 3.61 -1.71
C TYR A 51 9.50 2.70 -2.00
N LEU A 52 8.32 3.26 -2.29
CA LEU A 52 7.17 2.44 -2.68
C LEU A 52 7.36 1.79 -4.05
N HIS A 53 8.12 2.42 -4.96
CA HIS A 53 8.47 1.85 -6.28
C HIS A 53 9.55 0.77 -6.22
N THR A 54 10.25 0.57 -5.09
CA THR A 54 11.25 -0.50 -5.00
C THR A 54 10.59 -1.85 -4.82
N ASP A 55 11.06 -2.87 -5.55
CA ASP A 55 10.56 -4.25 -5.46
C ASP A 55 10.96 -4.95 -4.14
N GLU A 56 11.89 -4.37 -3.38
CA GLU A 56 12.35 -4.94 -2.12
C GLU A 56 11.38 -4.62 -0.98
N LEU A 57 10.82 -5.66 -0.36
CA LEU A 57 9.97 -5.56 0.83
C LEU A 57 10.80 -5.43 2.11
N VAL A 58 11.46 -4.29 2.31
CA VAL A 58 12.23 -4.00 3.53
C VAL A 58 11.56 -2.87 4.31
N LEU A 59 11.03 -3.18 5.50
CA LEU A 59 10.38 -2.18 6.36
C LEU A 59 11.41 -1.31 7.11
N PRO A 60 11.18 0.01 7.25
CA PRO A 60 12.01 0.88 8.09
C PRO A 60 12.10 0.36 9.54
N GLU A 61 13.30 0.21 10.09
CA GLU A 61 13.48 -0.37 11.44
C GLU A 61 12.75 0.41 12.55
N GLY A 62 12.59 1.74 12.38
CA GLY A 62 11.87 2.62 13.31
C GLY A 62 10.34 2.52 13.24
N SER A 63 9.79 1.89 12.20
CA SER A 63 8.34 1.79 11.96
C SER A 63 7.68 0.56 12.61
N LEU A 64 8.49 -0.37 13.13
CA LEU A 64 8.07 -1.68 13.60
C LEU A 64 7.29 -1.58 14.91
N CYS A 65 6.09 -2.18 14.95
CA CYS A 65 5.34 -2.40 16.18
C CYS A 65 5.25 -3.89 16.54
N GLY A 66 5.20 -4.19 17.84
CA GLY A 66 5.07 -5.49 18.56
C GLY A 66 5.14 -6.84 17.84
N LEU A 67 4.44 -7.03 16.72
CA LEU A 67 4.40 -8.28 15.94
C LEU A 67 5.53 -8.39 14.90
N TYR A 68 6.02 -7.25 14.41
CA TYR A 68 7.08 -7.17 13.40
C TYR A 68 8.43 -6.73 13.97
N SER A 69 8.48 -6.39 15.26
CA SER A 69 9.77 -6.20 15.95
C SER A 69 10.55 -7.49 15.80
N LYS A 70 11.75 -7.43 15.19
CA LYS A 70 12.72 -8.54 15.06
C LYS A 70 12.53 -9.46 16.25
N SER A 71 11.84 -10.58 16.05
CA SER A 71 11.81 -11.64 17.03
C SER A 71 13.26 -12.07 17.11
N LYS A 72 13.96 -11.55 18.12
CA LYS A 72 15.25 -12.06 18.52
C LYS A 72 14.95 -13.51 18.77
N ASN A 73 15.35 -14.38 17.83
CA ASN A 73 15.10 -15.81 17.80
C ASN A 73 14.73 -16.31 19.20
N MET A 74 13.45 -16.50 19.46
CA MET A 74 13.05 -17.34 20.58
C MET A 74 13.41 -18.75 20.16
N ALA A 75 14.71 -19.05 20.25
CA ALA A 75 15.16 -20.41 20.48
C ALA A 75 14.39 -20.85 21.72
N MET A 76 13.39 -21.70 21.51
CA MET A 76 12.77 -22.47 22.57
C MET A 76 13.90 -23.22 23.26
N ASP A 77 14.29 -22.70 24.42
CA ASP A 77 15.18 -23.38 25.34
C ASP A 77 14.45 -24.61 25.89
N GLY A 78 15.19 -25.70 26.06
CA GLY A 78 14.71 -27.08 25.98
C GLY A 78 13.55 -27.48 26.89
N ASP A 79 12.76 -28.45 26.43
CA ASP A 79 12.38 -29.57 27.26
C ASP A 79 12.31 -30.86 26.42
N ASP A 80 12.65 -31.96 27.09
CA ASP A 80 13.30 -33.18 26.60
C ASP A 80 12.47 -34.16 25.75
N ASP A 81 13.23 -34.99 25.01
CA ASP A 81 13.00 -36.38 24.60
C ASP A 81 11.92 -36.73 23.56
N ASP A 82 12.36 -36.87 22.30
CA ASP A 82 12.02 -38.04 21.47
C ASP A 82 13.14 -38.29 20.44
N GLU A 83 14.03 -39.24 20.76
CA GLU A 83 15.02 -39.78 19.83
C GLU A 83 14.32 -40.74 18.86
N ASP A 84 13.83 -40.22 17.72
CA ASP A 84 13.61 -41.07 16.56
C ASP A 84 13.92 -40.32 15.24
N ILE A 85 15.06 -40.73 14.66
CA ILE A 85 15.50 -40.53 13.26
C ILE A 85 15.57 -39.07 12.80
N ARG A 86 16.61 -38.35 13.25
CA ARG A 86 17.09 -37.14 12.59
C ARG A 86 18.36 -37.47 11.82
N ASP A 87 18.23 -37.59 10.51
CA ASP A 87 19.37 -37.67 9.59
C ASP A 87 19.90 -36.24 9.37
N ASP A 88 20.94 -35.87 10.13
CA ASP A 88 21.54 -34.52 10.15
C ASP A 88 22.02 -34.03 8.77
N GLU A 89 22.26 -34.93 7.80
CA GLU A 89 22.64 -34.54 6.44
C GLU A 89 21.46 -34.03 5.60
N LEU A 90 20.24 -34.50 5.86
CA LEU A 90 19.06 -34.06 5.11
C LEU A 90 18.65 -32.63 5.49
N MET A 91 18.85 -32.23 6.75
CA MET A 91 18.46 -30.91 7.26
C MET A 91 19.36 -29.78 6.73
N LYS A 92 20.66 -30.05 6.51
CA LYS A 92 21.59 -29.10 5.89
C LYS A 92 21.26 -28.76 4.44
N ASN A 93 20.69 -29.71 3.69
CA ASN A 93 20.36 -29.49 2.29
C ASN A 93 19.09 -28.63 2.09
N TYR A 94 18.16 -28.63 3.05
CA TYR A 94 16.97 -27.76 2.99
C TYR A 94 17.25 -26.32 3.44
N GLU A 95 18.19 -26.08 4.36
CA GLU A 95 18.61 -24.72 4.73
C GLU A 95 19.51 -24.05 3.67
N ALA A 96 20.25 -24.84 2.89
CA ALA A 96 21.12 -24.32 1.85
C ALA A 96 20.36 -23.81 0.62
N ASP A 97 19.21 -24.42 0.26
CA ASP A 97 18.49 -24.09 -0.98
C ASP A 97 17.62 -22.82 -0.85
N TRP A 98 17.05 -22.55 0.35
CA TRP A 98 16.32 -21.29 0.59
C TRP A 98 17.23 -20.11 1.00
N SER A 99 18.47 -20.35 1.46
CA SER A 99 19.36 -19.27 1.94
C SER A 99 20.58 -18.95 1.06
N THR A 100 20.84 -19.68 -0.03
CA THR A 100 22.09 -19.53 -0.81
C THR A 100 21.90 -18.96 -2.23
N THR A 101 21.11 -17.90 -2.40
CA THR A 101 21.27 -17.02 -3.59
C THR A 101 20.84 -15.55 -3.42
N CYS A 102 20.29 -15.13 -2.28
CA CYS A 102 20.10 -13.70 -2.04
C CYS A 102 21.42 -13.07 -1.58
N SER A 103 22.07 -12.41 -2.54
CA SER A 103 23.30 -11.65 -2.37
C SER A 103 23.36 -10.87 -1.05
N THR A 104 24.52 -10.94 -0.42
CA THR A 104 25.00 -10.14 0.72
C THR A 104 25.03 -8.64 0.42
N LYS A 105 23.84 -8.04 0.33
CA LYS A 105 23.58 -6.64 0.61
C LYS A 105 22.40 -6.67 1.58
N THR A 106 22.64 -6.46 2.86
CA THR A 106 21.58 -6.06 3.77
C THR A 106 21.01 -4.77 3.22
N ALA A 107 19.93 -4.87 2.44
CA ALA A 107 19.18 -3.72 1.98
C ALA A 107 18.72 -2.97 3.23
N GLN A 108 19.33 -1.82 3.48
CA GLN A 108 18.98 -0.97 4.61
C GLN A 108 17.76 -0.17 4.18
N ALA A 109 16.61 -0.43 4.80
CA ALA A 109 15.44 0.39 4.56
C ALA A 109 15.72 1.84 4.97
N PRO A 110 15.25 2.83 4.19
CA PRO A 110 15.30 4.22 4.60
C PRO A 110 14.51 4.42 5.89
N ALA A 111 14.97 5.32 6.76
CA ALA A 111 14.26 5.71 7.97
C ALA A 111 13.46 6.99 7.70
N PHE A 112 12.16 6.96 8.00
CA PHE A 112 11.24 8.09 7.79
C PHE A 112 10.68 8.58 9.13
N GLU A 113 11.55 8.95 10.07
CA GLU A 113 11.16 9.23 11.46
C GLU A 113 10.08 10.32 11.58
N GLU A 114 10.23 11.46 10.90
CA GLU A 114 9.25 12.55 10.92
C GLU A 114 7.89 12.13 10.34
N PHE A 115 7.90 11.33 9.27
CA PHE A 115 6.69 10.82 8.66
C PHE A 115 6.02 9.76 9.55
N ASP A 116 6.80 8.87 10.17
CA ASP A 116 6.32 7.86 11.12
C ASP A 116 5.65 8.51 12.33
N GLU A 117 6.21 9.59 12.88
CA GLU A 117 5.60 10.38 13.95
C GLU A 117 4.27 11.01 13.52
N THR A 118 4.22 11.53 12.29
CA THR A 118 3.01 12.13 11.71
C THR A 118 1.91 11.07 11.54
N VAL A 119 2.26 9.89 11.03
CA VAL A 119 1.35 8.74 10.88
C VAL A 119 0.86 8.26 12.25
N ASN A 120 1.75 8.09 13.23
CA ASN A 120 1.38 7.68 14.58
C ASN A 120 0.41 8.68 15.23
N THR A 121 0.68 9.98 15.09
CA THR A 121 -0.21 11.05 15.60
C THR A 121 -1.59 11.00 14.93
N ALA A 122 -1.62 10.76 13.62
CA ALA A 122 -2.87 10.62 12.88
C ALA A 122 -3.66 9.36 13.30
N ILE A 123 -2.99 8.22 13.49
CA ILE A 123 -3.59 6.99 14.00
C ILE A 123 -4.23 7.23 15.38
N ALA A 124 -3.50 7.84 16.30
CA ALA A 124 -4.02 8.19 17.62
C ALA A 124 -5.26 9.10 17.53
N THR A 125 -5.22 10.13 16.67
CA THR A 125 -6.32 11.09 16.45
C THR A 125 -7.58 10.45 15.84
N LEU A 126 -7.42 9.35 15.12
CA LEU A 126 -8.49 8.59 14.48
C LEU A 126 -9.05 7.46 15.36
N GLY A 127 -8.50 7.26 16.57
CA GLY A 127 -8.96 6.28 17.54
C GLY A 127 -8.16 4.98 17.54
N GLY A 128 -6.90 5.02 17.09
CA GLY A 128 -5.95 3.91 17.19
C GLY A 128 -6.03 2.86 16.08
N LYS A 129 -7.10 2.88 15.27
CA LYS A 129 -7.31 1.94 14.16
C LYS A 129 -7.64 2.71 12.89
N VAL A 130 -6.86 2.51 11.85
CA VAL A 130 -7.01 3.22 10.58
C VAL A 130 -7.03 2.26 9.39
N PHE A 131 -7.49 2.80 8.26
CA PHE A 131 -7.46 2.19 6.94
C PHE A 131 -6.62 3.10 6.02
N PRO A 132 -5.47 2.63 5.51
CA PRO A 132 -4.64 3.43 4.63
C PRO A 132 -5.14 3.36 3.18
N LYS A 133 -4.97 4.46 2.44
CA LYS A 133 -5.14 4.52 0.98
C LYS A 133 -4.34 5.68 0.39
N LEU A 134 -4.15 5.68 -0.92
CA LEU A 134 -3.60 6.84 -1.65
C LEU A 134 -4.73 7.74 -2.20
N ASN A 135 -4.38 8.65 -3.09
CA ASN A 135 -5.25 9.61 -3.74
C ASN A 135 -6.54 8.96 -4.28
N TRP A 136 -6.44 7.80 -4.94
CA TRP A 136 -7.58 7.17 -5.61
C TRP A 136 -7.88 5.80 -5.03
N SER A 137 -6.89 4.93 -4.97
CA SER A 137 -7.06 3.52 -4.69
C SER A 137 -6.71 3.16 -3.26
N SER A 138 -7.34 2.09 -2.77
CA SER A 138 -7.02 1.46 -1.49
C SER A 138 -6.37 0.09 -1.71
N PRO A 139 -5.49 -0.37 -0.81
CA PRO A 139 -4.72 -1.61 -0.95
C PRO A 139 -5.57 -2.87 -0.66
N LYS A 140 -6.76 -2.97 -1.24
CA LYS A 140 -7.75 -4.01 -0.95
C LYS A 140 -7.35 -5.40 -1.43
N ASP A 141 -6.48 -5.45 -2.41
CA ASP A 141 -5.81 -6.64 -2.94
C ASP A 141 -4.66 -7.12 -2.05
N ALA A 142 -4.14 -6.29 -1.14
CA ALA A 142 -3.04 -6.61 -0.24
C ALA A 142 -3.49 -7.17 1.12
N ASN A 143 -4.77 -7.50 1.32
CA ASN A 143 -5.23 -8.03 2.62
C ASN A 143 -4.52 -9.35 3.03
N TRP A 144 -3.88 -10.04 2.08
CA TRP A 144 -3.21 -11.31 2.30
C TRP A 144 -1.91 -11.18 3.08
N ILE A 145 -1.26 -10.02 3.06
CA ILE A 145 -0.02 -9.76 3.79
C ILE A 145 -0.28 -9.42 5.26
N SER A 146 -1.49 -8.94 5.58
CA SER A 146 -1.87 -8.63 6.96
C SER A 146 -2.12 -9.93 7.75
N PHE A 147 -1.63 -9.97 8.99
CA PHE A 147 -1.81 -11.11 9.89
C PHE A 147 -3.30 -11.43 10.14
N ASP A 148 -4.11 -10.39 10.31
CA ASP A 148 -5.54 -10.51 10.62
C ASP A 148 -6.42 -10.63 9.37
N ARG A 149 -5.83 -10.68 8.17
CA ARG A 149 -6.52 -10.64 6.86
C ARG A 149 -7.42 -9.42 6.67
N THR A 150 -7.19 -8.35 7.43
CA THR A 150 -7.91 -7.09 7.28
C THR A 150 -7.01 -6.01 6.67
N LEU A 151 -7.60 -4.84 6.42
CA LEU A 151 -6.90 -3.65 5.97
C LEU A 151 -6.75 -2.63 7.10
N MET A 152 -6.88 -3.11 8.34
CA MET A 152 -6.71 -2.31 9.55
C MET A 152 -5.22 -2.15 9.83
N CYS A 153 -4.80 -0.92 10.09
CA CYS A 153 -3.47 -0.62 10.58
C CYS A 153 -3.56 0.08 11.94
N THR A 154 -2.58 -0.21 12.78
CA THR A 154 -2.38 0.35 14.12
C THR A 154 -1.02 1.01 14.26
N CYS A 155 -0.10 0.74 13.34
CA CYS A 155 1.24 1.33 13.33
C CYS A 155 1.74 1.59 11.89
N PRO A 156 2.82 2.38 11.70
CA PRO A 156 3.32 2.76 10.38
C PRO A 156 3.84 1.56 9.56
N SER A 157 4.47 0.57 10.20
CA SER A 157 4.94 -0.65 9.50
C SER A 157 3.81 -1.40 8.79
N GLU A 158 2.64 -1.55 9.42
CA GLU A 158 1.46 -2.16 8.79
C GLU A 158 0.97 -1.35 7.58
N VAL A 159 1.06 -0.01 7.67
CA VAL A 159 0.72 0.88 6.56
C VAL A 159 1.69 0.66 5.40
N TYR A 160 3.00 0.68 5.64
CA TYR A 160 3.99 0.44 4.59
C TYR A 160 3.86 -0.94 3.96
N LEU A 161 3.61 -1.95 4.78
CA LEU A 161 3.44 -3.33 4.32
C LEU A 161 2.25 -3.45 3.37
N LEU A 162 1.07 -2.93 3.74
CA LEU A 162 -0.10 -2.96 2.85
C LEU A 162 0.10 -2.16 1.57
N LEU A 163 0.72 -0.98 1.66
CA LEU A 163 0.95 -0.13 0.49
C LEU A 163 1.93 -0.77 -0.49
N LYS A 164 3.03 -1.36 -0.01
CA LYS A 164 4.02 -2.04 -0.87
C LYS A 164 3.50 -3.34 -1.48
N SER A 165 2.57 -4.02 -0.84
CA SER A 165 2.03 -5.30 -1.32
C SER A 165 0.79 -5.16 -2.21
N SER A 166 0.42 -3.95 -2.64
CA SER A 166 -0.78 -3.67 -3.43
C SER A 166 -0.46 -3.22 -4.86
N GLU A 167 -1.02 -3.93 -5.82
CA GLU A 167 -0.99 -3.58 -7.25
C GLU A 167 -1.83 -2.33 -7.53
N PHE A 168 -2.92 -2.11 -6.79
CA PHE A 168 -3.71 -0.88 -6.95
C PHE A 168 -2.95 0.36 -6.51
N ILE A 169 -2.07 0.23 -5.51
CA ILE A 169 -1.20 1.32 -5.08
C ILE A 169 -0.09 1.54 -6.11
N ALA A 170 0.51 0.48 -6.65
CA ALA A 170 1.49 0.59 -7.74
C ALA A 170 0.88 1.28 -8.97
N HIS A 171 -0.33 0.90 -9.38
CA HIS A 171 -1.04 1.55 -10.48
C HIS A 171 -1.29 3.05 -10.24
N ASP A 172 -1.70 3.42 -9.02
CA ASP A 172 -1.90 4.83 -8.65
C ASP A 172 -0.60 5.66 -8.80
N LEU A 173 0.56 5.05 -8.55
CA LEU A 173 1.87 5.71 -8.61
C LEU A 173 2.45 5.75 -10.04
N ASP A 174 2.38 4.63 -10.77
CA ASP A 174 3.02 4.48 -12.06
C ASP A 174 2.15 4.99 -13.22
N GLN A 175 0.86 4.68 -13.21
CA GLN A 175 -0.02 4.84 -14.38
C GLN A 175 -1.41 5.43 -14.04
N PRO A 176 -1.52 6.51 -13.23
CA PRO A 176 -2.82 7.06 -12.81
C PRO A 176 -3.69 7.56 -13.97
N PHE A 177 -3.09 7.92 -15.12
CA PHE A 177 -3.77 8.53 -16.26
C PHE A 177 -3.82 7.66 -17.52
N ILE A 178 -3.42 6.39 -17.45
CA ILE A 178 -3.29 5.50 -18.63
C ILE A 178 -4.57 5.36 -19.47
N HIS A 179 -5.74 5.55 -18.84
CA HIS A 179 -7.04 5.49 -19.51
C HIS A 179 -7.62 6.85 -19.92
N CYS A 180 -6.87 7.94 -19.73
CA CYS A 180 -7.30 9.27 -20.13
C CYS A 180 -7.01 9.49 -21.62
N GLY A 181 -7.98 9.97 -22.40
CA GLY A 181 -7.77 10.19 -23.84
C GLY A 181 -6.96 11.44 -24.18
N ASP A 182 -6.70 12.29 -23.19
CA ASP A 182 -5.76 13.41 -23.25
C ASP A 182 -4.37 13.05 -22.67
N TYR A 183 -4.15 11.79 -22.27
CA TYR A 183 -2.84 11.29 -21.86
C TYR A 183 -2.00 10.92 -23.09
N ASN A 184 -0.86 11.58 -23.26
CA ASN A 184 0.15 11.24 -24.27
C ASN A 184 1.38 10.70 -23.56
N SER A 185 1.67 9.41 -23.72
CA SER A 185 2.85 8.74 -23.14
C SER A 185 4.19 9.32 -23.62
N ASP A 186 4.21 9.93 -24.80
CA ASP A 186 5.40 10.50 -25.42
C ASP A 186 5.71 11.92 -24.93
N ASP A 187 4.77 12.54 -24.20
CA ASP A 187 4.91 13.89 -23.68
C ASP A 187 5.23 13.82 -22.19
N ILE A 188 6.49 13.51 -21.88
CA ILE A 188 7.07 13.45 -20.52
C ILE A 188 6.80 14.76 -19.73
N THR A 189 6.44 15.86 -20.42
CA THR A 189 6.11 17.15 -19.83
C THR A 189 4.70 17.25 -19.23
N VAL A 190 3.80 16.30 -19.52
CA VAL A 190 2.42 16.25 -18.97
C VAL A 190 2.34 15.36 -17.73
N SER A 191 3.45 14.78 -17.28
CA SER A 191 3.60 14.34 -15.89
C SER A 191 3.62 15.60 -14.99
N SER A 192 2.46 16.25 -14.88
CA SER A 192 2.22 17.20 -13.80
C SER A 192 2.60 16.46 -12.52
N PRO A 193 3.42 17.03 -11.63
CA PRO A 193 3.82 16.34 -10.42
C PRO A 193 2.57 16.10 -9.60
N VAL A 194 2.00 14.90 -9.72
CA VAL A 194 0.88 14.47 -8.91
C VAL A 194 1.42 14.45 -7.50
N SER A 195 0.89 15.33 -6.66
CA SER A 195 1.17 15.26 -5.23
C SER A 195 0.45 14.04 -4.68
N TYR A 196 1.23 13.04 -4.27
CA TYR A 196 0.69 11.85 -3.64
C TYR A 196 0.42 12.13 -2.17
N ASP A 197 -0.75 11.70 -1.72
CA ASP A 197 -1.24 11.88 -0.36
C ASP A 197 -1.57 10.52 0.27
N LEU A 198 -1.09 10.30 1.49
CA LEU A 198 -1.44 9.17 2.34
C LEU A 198 -2.69 9.58 3.08
N VAL A 199 -3.77 8.86 2.82
CA VAL A 199 -5.04 9.08 3.47
C VAL A 199 -5.24 8.00 4.51
N LEU A 200 -5.26 8.42 5.77
CA LEU A 200 -5.61 7.57 6.89
C LEU A 200 -7.07 7.81 7.24
N ARG A 201 -7.91 6.81 6.99
CA ARG A 201 -9.34 6.85 7.31
C ARG A 201 -9.61 6.08 8.59
N ARG A 202 -10.48 6.59 9.47
CA ARG A 202 -10.88 5.86 10.69
C ARG A 202 -11.45 4.49 10.33
N TRP A 203 -10.92 3.44 10.93
CA TRP A 203 -11.40 2.08 10.72
C TRP A 203 -12.82 1.90 11.29
N GLN A 204 -13.67 1.24 10.51
CA GLN A 204 -14.98 0.74 10.96
C GLN A 204 -15.19 -0.66 10.39
N SER A 205 -15.74 -1.55 11.20
CA SER A 205 -16.23 -2.83 10.72
C SER A 205 -17.54 -2.58 9.97
N LEU A 206 -17.48 -2.71 8.64
CA LEU A 206 -18.64 -2.61 7.77
C LEU A 206 -19.08 -4.02 7.40
N ASP A 207 -20.39 -4.22 7.32
CA ASP A 207 -20.96 -5.41 6.73
C ASP A 207 -20.90 -5.26 5.20
N PRO A 208 -20.23 -6.15 4.46
CA PRO A 208 -20.16 -6.06 3.00
C PRO A 208 -21.53 -6.18 2.30
N SER A 209 -22.57 -6.65 3.01
CA SER A 209 -23.91 -6.87 2.46
C SER A 209 -24.85 -5.67 2.53
N THR A 210 -24.46 -4.58 3.20
CA THR A 210 -25.22 -3.32 3.31
C THR A 210 -24.77 -2.29 2.29
#